data_AF-A0A8J4XAJ5-F1
#
_entry.id   AF-A0A8J4XAJ5-F1
#
_cell.length_a   1.000
_cell.length_b   1.000
_cell.length_c   1.000
_cell.angle_alpha   90.00
_cell.angle_beta   90.00
_cell.angle_gamma   90.00
#
_symmetry.space_group_name_H-M   'P 1'
#
loop_
_entity.id
_entity.type
_entity.pdbx_description
1 polymer ?
#
loop_
_entity_poly.entity_id
_entity_poly.type
_entity_poly.pdbx_seq_one_letter_code
_entity_poly.pdbx_strand_id
1 'polypeptide(L)' 'NPKPELTSDLKGAALTGNSVTLTCTLKLQSAGWKFYWITPTQSTETKTNTSHYFISSVSVSDG' A
#
# COMPACT_ATOMS: atom_id res chain seq x y z
N ASN A 1 -12.21 -3.46 -17.05
CA ASN A 1 -11.51 -2.39 -16.31
C ASN A 1 -10.62 -3.05 -15.26
N PRO A 2 -9.28 -2.91 -15.30
CA PRO A 2 -8.43 -3.56 -14.31
C PRO A 2 -8.66 -2.90 -12.94
N LYS A 3 -8.92 -3.72 -11.92
CA LYS A 3 -9.14 -3.27 -10.53
C LYS A 3 -7.93 -3.70 -9.69
N PRO A 4 -7.23 -2.77 -9.03
CA PRO A 4 -6.17 -3.13 -8.09
C PRO A 4 -6.77 -3.74 -6.82
N GLU A 5 -6.01 -4.63 -6.20
CA GLU A 5 -6.33 -5.21 -4.89
C GLU A 5 -5.29 -4.74 -3.87
N LEU A 6 -5.77 -4.08 -2.82
CA LEU A 6 -4.97 -3.63 -1.69
C LEU A 6 -5.18 -4.59 -0.51
N THR A 7 -4.10 -5.14 0.02
CA THR A 7 -4.10 -6.04 1.17
C THR A 7 -3.10 -5.59 2.23
N SER A 8 -3.33 -5.98 3.48
CA SER A 8 -2.35 -5.85 4.55
C SER A 8 -1.88 -7.23 5.01
N ASP A 9 -0.65 -7.30 5.51
CA ASP A 9 -0.13 -8.45 6.26
C ASP A 9 -0.85 -8.65 7.60
N LEU A 10 -1.32 -7.56 8.23
CA LEU A 10 -2.16 -7.64 9.43
C LEU A 10 -3.51 -8.31 9.17
N LYS A 11 -3.95 -9.10 10.15
CA LYS A 11 -5.28 -9.69 10.24
C LYS A 11 -6.07 -8.94 11.31
N GLY A 12 -6.77 -7.86 10.92
CA GLY A 12 -7.59 -7.05 11.83
C GLY A 12 -7.15 -5.60 11.93
N ALA A 13 -7.50 -4.93 13.03
CA ALA A 13 -7.18 -3.53 13.25
C ALA A 13 -5.68 -3.31 13.47
N ALA A 14 -5.13 -2.26 12.84
CA ALA A 14 -3.80 -1.78 13.14
C ALA A 14 -3.85 -0.94 14.42
N LEU A 15 -2.97 -1.24 15.39
CA LEU A 15 -2.79 -0.43 16.60
C LEU A 15 -1.58 0.47 16.43
N THR A 16 -1.56 1.59 17.15
CA THR A 16 -0.40 2.49 17.19
C THR A 16 0.85 1.72 17.61
N GLY A 17 1.96 1.96 16.92
CA GLY A 17 3.24 1.26 17.15
C GLY A 17 3.42 -0.02 16.33
N ASN A 18 2.36 -0.56 15.71
CA ASN A 18 2.48 -1.75 14.86
C ASN A 18 3.25 -1.44 13.58
N SER A 19 4.01 -2.41 13.08
CA SER A 19 4.50 -2.38 11.70
C SER A 19 3.48 -3.05 10.79
N VAL A 20 3.25 -2.46 9.61
CA VAL A 20 2.28 -2.94 8.62
C VAL A 20 2.89 -2.89 7.24
N THR A 21 2.69 -3.96 6.47
CA THR A 21 3.01 -3.99 5.05
C THR A 21 1.72 -3.96 4.25
N LEU A 22 1.50 -2.86 3.54
CA LEU A 22 0.45 -2.75 2.54
C LEU A 22 0.96 -3.27 1.21
N THR A 23 0.17 -4.09 0.54
CA THR A 23 0.49 -4.67 -0.77
C THR A 23 -0.61 -4.31 -1.76
N CYS A 24 -0.24 -3.62 -2.84
CA CYS A 24 -1.15 -3.30 -3.93
C CYS A 24 -0.78 -4.13 -5.15
N THR A 25 -1.71 -4.95 -5.64
CA THR A 25 -1.48 -5.87 -6.77
C THR A 25 -2.47 -5.62 -7.90
N LEU A 26 -1.98 -5.60 -9.13
CA LEU A 26 -2.80 -5.57 -10.33
C LEU A 26 -2.75 -6.93 -11.03
N LYS A 27 -3.87 -7.66 -11.00
CA LYS A 27 -3.98 -9.03 -11.57
C LYS A 27 -3.74 -9.10 -13.08
N LEU A 28 -4.05 -8.02 -13.80
CA LEU A 28 -3.84 -7.94 -15.24
C LEU A 28 -2.55 -7.16 -15.50
N GLN A 29 -1.57 -7.81 -16.14
CA GLN A 29 -0.40 -7.12 -16.66
C GLN A 29 -0.84 -6.22 -17.81
N SER A 30 -1.12 -4.96 -17.49
CA SER A 30 -1.42 -3.95 -18.48
C SER A 30 -0.22 -3.00 -18.49
N ALA A 31 0.31 -2.71 -19.67
CA ALA A 31 1.50 -1.88 -19.80
C ALA A 31 1.18 -0.44 -19.35
N GLY A 32 2.05 0.17 -18.53
CA GLY A 32 2.00 1.61 -18.23
C GLY A 32 1.28 2.03 -16.94
N TRP A 33 0.84 1.10 -16.10
CA TRP A 33 0.27 1.47 -14.78
C TRP A 33 1.33 1.94 -13.81
N LYS A 34 0.92 2.81 -12.89
CA LYS A 34 1.73 3.28 -11.78
C LYS A 34 0.94 3.19 -10.49
N PHE A 35 1.59 2.73 -9.44
CA PHE A 35 1.07 2.80 -8.08
C PHE A 35 1.53 4.09 -7.43
N TYR A 36 0.61 4.75 -6.73
CA TYR A 36 0.90 5.87 -5.87
C TYR A 36 0.51 5.49 -4.44
N TRP A 37 1.47 5.58 -3.53
CA TRP A 37 1.21 5.52 -2.10
C TRP A 37 1.19 6.95 -1.58
N ILE A 38 0.07 7.37 -1.02
CA ILE A 38 -0.12 8.72 -0.52
C ILE A 38 -0.37 8.58 0.98
N THR A 39 0.55 9.12 1.77
CA THR A 39 0.38 9.33 3.21
C THR A 39 0.35 10.83 3.48
N PRO A 40 -0.07 11.29 4.67
CA PRO A 40 -0.09 12.71 5.00
C PRO A 40 1.28 13.39 4.88
N THR A 41 2.36 12.62 5.03
CA THR A 41 3.74 13.14 5.08
C THR A 41 4.59 12.78 3.87
N GLN A 42 4.17 11.81 3.05
CA GLN A 42 4.97 11.31 1.94
C GLN A 42 4.09 10.83 0.78
N SER A 43 4.60 10.99 -0.43
CA SER A 43 4.05 10.32 -1.61
C SER A 43 5.16 9.56 -2.32
N THR A 44 4.90 8.30 -2.65
CA THR A 44 5.85 7.48 -3.42
C THR A 44 5.17 6.90 -4.66
N GLU A 45 5.93 6.85 -5.76
CA GLU A 45 5.48 6.32 -7.05
C GLU A 45 6.27 5.05 -7.37
N THR A 46 5.57 3.99 -7.79
CA THR A 46 6.22 2.75 -8.25
C THR A 46 5.61 2.29 -9.56
N LYS A 47 6.46 1.87 -10.51
CA LYS A 47 6.05 1.28 -11.79
C LYS A 47 6.28 -0.22 -11.80
N THR A 48 5.46 -0.94 -11.04
CA THR A 48 5.48 -2.40 -10.95
C THR A 48 4.06 -2.93 -11.01
N ASN A 49 3.89 -4.25 -11.14
CA ASN A 49 2.59 -4.92 -11.08
C ASN A 49 2.13 -5.19 -9.65
N THR A 50 3.09 -5.30 -8.74
CA THR A 50 2.89 -5.41 -7.31
C THR A 50 3.80 -4.38 -6.65
N SER A 51 3.23 -3.53 -5.80
CA SER A 51 3.99 -2.57 -4.98
C SER A 51 3.72 -2.84 -3.51
N HIS A 52 4.74 -2.60 -2.68
CA HIS A 52 4.67 -2.77 -1.24
C HIS A 52 4.99 -1.45 -0.57
N TYR A 53 4.21 -1.10 0.45
CA TYR A 53 4.46 0.05 1.30
C TYR A 53 4.59 -0.41 2.75
N PHE A 54 5.72 -0.07 3.36
CA PHE A 54 6.05 -0.49 4.71
C PHE A 54 5.86 0.68 5.67
N ILE A 55 4.94 0.52 6.60
CA ILE A 55 4.75 1.41 7.74
C ILE A 55 5.51 0.80 8.90
N SER A 56 6.57 1.45 9.36
CA SER A 56 7.40 0.94 10.45
C SER A 56 6.71 1.01 11.81
N SER A 57 5.94 2.08 12.04
CA SER A 57 5.20 2.33 13.28
C SER A 57 3.94 3.12 12.95
N VAL A 58 2.78 2.47 13.04
CA VAL A 58 1.47 3.09 12.80
C VAL A 58 1.25 4.21 13.80
N SER A 59 0.79 5.35 13.31
CA SER A 59 0.45 6.54 14.08
C SER A 59 -1.03 6.89 13.91
N VAL A 60 -1.53 7.81 14.74
CA VAL A 60 -2.92 8.30 14.63
C VAL A 60 -3.20 9.00 13.30
N SER A 61 -2.19 9.51 12.59
CA SER A 61 -2.35 10.11 11.26
C SER A 61 -2.45 9.11 10.12
N ASP A 62 -2.23 7.81 10.38
CA ASP A 62 -2.30 6.76 9.36
C ASP A 62 -3.70 6.11 9.23
N GLY A 63 -4.67 6.55 10.05
CA GLY A 63 -6.08 6.17 9.98
C GLY A 63 -6.93 7.26 9.33
#